data_AF-A0A6A3Q2R5-F1
#
_entry.id   AF-A0A6A3Q2R5-F1
#
_cell.length_a   1.000
_cell.length_b   1.000
_cell.length_c   1.000
_cell.angle_alpha   90.00
_cell.angle_beta   90.00
_cell.angle_gamma   90.00
#
_symmetry.space_group_name_H-M   'P 1'
#
loop_
_entity.id
_entity.type
_entity.pdbx_description
1 polymer ?
#
loop_
_entity_poly.entity_id
_entity_poly.type
_entity_poly.pdbx_seq_one_letter_code
_entity_poly.pdbx_strand_id
1 'polypeptide(L)'
;MESVSSRSSTRSRARRDLDEDPDDLFDLDIGTSGTAAAISTATAGVGLTRVRLSASSELKEFSGRDASEEKARLWLNRLKSAAWRDGMTGEEVCGQFSDLMSGPARQWYLQLPKKVKKSWTELMEQFRVQYGGKGVSMASRYYHATQRPDETPLDYLYRLNVAGLRANIPYANGTTEEKREHVEHFIRTLNSQEADLAS
;
A
#
# COMPACT_ATOMS: atom_id res chain seq x y z
N MET A 1 -44.81 -28.23 27.68
CA MET A 1 -43.80 -27.26 28.17
C MET A 1 -42.65 -27.32 27.20
N GLU A 2 -42.67 -26.49 26.16
CA GLU A 2 -41.61 -26.42 25.17
C GLU A 2 -41.19 -24.95 25.03
N SER A 3 -39.89 -24.69 25.19
CA SER A 3 -39.12 -23.77 24.33
C SER A 3 -37.72 -23.56 24.91
N VAL A 4 -36.71 -24.05 24.18
CA VAL A 4 -35.33 -23.56 24.19
C VAL A 4 -35.00 -23.13 22.76
N SER A 5 -34.61 -21.87 22.56
CA SER A 5 -33.55 -21.51 21.61
C SER A 5 -33.31 -20.00 21.56
N SER A 6 -32.14 -19.62 22.06
CA SER A 6 -31.48 -18.34 21.88
C SER A 6 -31.12 -18.13 20.41
N ARG A 7 -31.55 -17.01 19.82
CA ARG A 7 -31.03 -16.50 18.54
C ARG A 7 -30.22 -15.22 18.81
N SER A 8 -28.90 -15.34 18.76
CA SER A 8 -28.02 -14.21 18.44
C SER A 8 -26.66 -14.73 18.02
N SER A 9 -26.42 -14.81 16.71
CA SER A 9 -25.07 -14.82 16.12
C SER A 9 -25.16 -14.69 14.60
N THR A 10 -25.55 -13.51 14.13
CA THR A 10 -25.36 -13.14 12.72
C THR A 10 -24.74 -11.75 12.52
N ARG A 11 -24.54 -10.97 13.60
CA ARG A 11 -24.01 -9.59 13.51
C ARG A 11 -22.47 -9.48 13.53
N SER A 12 -21.75 -10.57 13.79
CA SER A 12 -20.28 -10.57 13.93
C SER A 12 -19.52 -10.78 12.60
N ARG A 13 -20.20 -11.15 11.51
CA ARG A 13 -19.54 -11.45 10.23
C ARG A 13 -19.31 -10.22 9.35
N ALA A 14 -20.08 -9.15 9.52
CA ALA A 14 -19.97 -7.94 8.68
C ALA A 14 -18.92 -6.91 9.13
N ARG A 15 -18.21 -7.14 10.26
CA ARG A 15 -17.24 -6.19 10.83
C ARG A 15 -15.78 -6.51 10.49
N ARG A 16 -15.49 -7.65 9.86
CA ARG A 16 -14.11 -8.07 9.55
C ARG A 16 -13.64 -7.66 8.16
N ASP A 17 -14.54 -7.21 7.28
CA ASP A 17 -14.22 -6.98 5.87
C ASP A 17 -13.83 -5.51 5.54
N LEU A 18 -13.72 -4.62 6.54
CA LEU A 18 -13.42 -3.20 6.32
C LEU A 18 -11.96 -2.81 6.60
N ASP A 19 -11.17 -3.73 7.15
CA ASP A 19 -9.75 -3.53 7.47
C ASP A 19 -8.82 -4.12 6.39
N GLU A 20 -9.39 -4.81 5.38
CA GLU A 20 -8.65 -5.27 4.21
C GLU A 20 -8.55 -4.15 3.18
N ASP A 21 -7.31 -3.73 2.88
CA ASP A 21 -7.03 -2.80 1.79
C ASP A 21 -7.45 -3.50 0.49
N PRO A 22 -8.26 -2.89 -0.40
CA PRO A 22 -8.63 -3.50 -1.68
C PRO A 22 -7.43 -3.92 -2.56
N ASP A 23 -6.23 -3.45 -2.24
CA ASP A 23 -4.95 -3.87 -2.84
C ASP A 23 -4.41 -5.24 -2.31
N ASP A 24 -5.00 -5.82 -1.27
CA ASP A 24 -4.70 -7.19 -0.80
C ASP A 24 -5.26 -8.28 -1.73
N LEU A 25 -6.03 -7.90 -2.76
CA LEU A 25 -6.47 -8.81 -3.84
C LEU A 25 -5.29 -9.40 -4.65
N PHE A 26 -4.09 -8.82 -4.51
CA PHE A 26 -2.85 -9.32 -5.10
C PHE A 26 -1.95 -10.07 -4.11
N ASP A 27 -2.52 -10.69 -3.07
CA ASP A 27 -1.91 -11.89 -2.46
C ASP A 27 -2.02 -13.05 -3.46
N LEU A 28 -1.36 -12.88 -4.60
CA LEU A 28 -1.14 -13.97 -5.53
C LEU A 28 -0.24 -14.96 -4.81
N ASP A 29 -0.74 -16.18 -4.67
CA ASP A 29 0.04 -17.34 -4.29
C ASP A 29 1.12 -17.58 -5.35
N ILE A 30 2.23 -16.84 -5.24
CA ILE A 30 3.44 -17.04 -6.04
C ILE A 30 4.00 -18.47 -5.82
N GLY A 31 3.43 -19.24 -4.89
CA GLY A 31 3.74 -20.64 -4.61
C GLY A 31 3.02 -21.68 -5.47
N THR A 32 1.90 -21.38 -6.15
CA THR A 32 1.24 -22.37 -7.01
C THR A 32 1.62 -22.19 -8.47
N SER A 33 2.56 -23.03 -8.91
CA SER A 33 2.92 -23.28 -10.30
C SER A 33 1.67 -23.45 -11.18
N GLY A 34 1.25 -22.37 -11.82
CA GLY A 34 0.34 -22.39 -12.95
C GLY A 34 1.18 -22.67 -14.18
N THR A 35 1.05 -23.88 -14.73
CA THR A 35 1.58 -24.27 -16.03
C THR A 35 1.17 -23.25 -17.09
N ALA A 36 2.02 -22.26 -17.34
CA ALA A 36 1.90 -21.40 -18.50
C ALA A 36 2.20 -22.27 -19.73
N ALA A 37 1.14 -22.76 -20.37
CA ALA A 37 1.23 -23.46 -21.63
C ALA A 37 2.01 -22.58 -22.62
N ALA A 38 3.19 -23.04 -23.01
CA ALA A 38 3.99 -22.39 -24.04
C ALA A 38 3.22 -22.42 -25.36
N ILE A 39 2.67 -21.27 -25.76
CA ILE A 39 2.13 -21.10 -27.11
C ILE A 39 3.34 -20.97 -28.05
N SER A 40 3.77 -22.10 -28.62
CA SER A 40 4.69 -22.14 -29.75
C SER A 40 4.02 -21.50 -30.96
N THR A 41 4.35 -20.24 -31.23
CA THR A 41 4.09 -19.61 -32.54
C THR A 41 5.24 -19.97 -33.46
N ALA A 42 5.04 -20.97 -34.31
CA ALA A 42 5.93 -21.21 -35.44
C ALA A 42 5.78 -20.05 -36.43
N THR A 43 6.82 -19.22 -36.55
CA THR A 43 6.97 -18.28 -37.67
C THR A 43 8.10 -18.77 -38.54
N ALA A 44 7.76 -19.24 -39.74
CA ALA A 44 8.73 -19.39 -40.81
C ALA A 44 9.13 -17.98 -41.28
N GLY A 45 10.39 -17.61 -41.09
CA GLY A 45 10.97 -16.40 -41.68
C GLY A 45 11.90 -15.65 -40.73
N VAL A 46 13.21 -15.76 -41.01
CA VAL A 46 14.32 -14.90 -40.53
C VAL A 46 14.31 -14.63 -39.02
N GLY A 47 15.00 -15.50 -38.28
CA GLY A 47 15.16 -15.42 -36.83
C GLY A 47 15.88 -14.16 -36.37
N LEU A 48 15.11 -13.12 -36.07
CA LEU A 48 15.51 -12.13 -35.07
C LEU A 48 15.02 -12.67 -33.73
N THR A 49 15.94 -13.12 -32.87
CA THR A 49 15.66 -13.44 -31.48
C THR A 49 15.10 -12.18 -30.81
N ARG A 50 13.77 -12.06 -30.74
CA ARG A 50 13.12 -11.01 -29.95
C ARG A 50 13.33 -11.35 -28.48
N VAL A 51 14.48 -10.93 -27.95
CA VAL A 51 14.78 -10.94 -26.52
C VAL A 51 13.61 -10.25 -25.83
N ARG A 52 12.80 -11.02 -25.10
CA ARG A 52 11.81 -10.43 -24.20
C ARG A 52 12.61 -9.84 -23.04
N LEU A 53 12.79 -8.53 -23.06
CA LEU A 53 13.32 -7.79 -21.92
C LEU A 53 12.38 -8.03 -20.74
N SER A 54 12.94 -8.44 -19.60
CA SER A 54 12.17 -8.71 -18.38
C SER A 54 11.51 -7.43 -17.89
N ALA A 55 10.22 -7.48 -17.59
CA ALA A 55 9.46 -6.33 -17.10
C ALA A 55 10.03 -5.76 -15.79
N SER A 56 10.62 -6.62 -14.96
CA SER A 56 11.35 -6.28 -13.73
C SER A 56 12.60 -5.43 -13.97
N SER A 57 13.31 -5.64 -15.09
CA SER A 57 14.55 -4.94 -15.41
C SER A 57 14.34 -3.47 -15.78
N GLU A 58 13.12 -3.12 -16.17
CA GLU A 58 12.69 -1.74 -16.45
C GLU A 58 12.21 -0.99 -15.19
N LEU A 59 12.05 -1.69 -14.06
CA LEU A 59 11.55 -1.07 -12.84
C LEU A 59 12.62 -0.16 -12.22
N LYS A 60 12.25 1.08 -11.95
CA LYS A 60 13.13 2.03 -11.28
C LYS A 60 13.39 1.60 -9.84
N GLU A 61 14.61 1.84 -9.38
CA GLU A 61 15.00 1.66 -7.98
C GLU A 61 14.14 2.51 -7.04
N PHE A 62 13.88 1.97 -5.85
CA PHE A 62 13.24 2.68 -4.75
C PHE A 62 14.29 3.18 -3.78
N SER A 63 14.43 4.51 -3.68
CA SER A 63 15.43 5.12 -2.79
C SER A 63 14.94 5.26 -1.35
N GLY A 64 13.62 5.25 -1.12
CA GLY A 64 13.00 5.57 0.18
C GLY A 64 13.12 7.03 0.62
N ARG A 65 13.77 7.90 -0.16
CA ARG A 65 13.86 9.34 0.12
C ARG A 65 12.63 10.04 -0.46
N ASP A 66 11.99 10.91 0.33
CA ASP A 66 10.81 11.69 -0.07
C ASP A 66 9.68 10.85 -0.70
N ALA A 67 9.66 9.56 -0.34
CA ALA A 67 8.65 8.62 -0.78
C ALA A 67 7.42 8.80 0.11
N SER A 68 6.38 9.44 -0.44
CA SER A 68 5.07 9.41 0.20
C SER A 68 4.57 7.97 0.24
N GLU A 69 3.64 7.69 1.15
CA GLU A 69 3.00 6.39 1.26
C GLU A 69 2.44 5.92 -0.09
N GLU A 70 1.82 6.82 -0.85
CA GLU A 70 1.25 6.52 -2.17
C GLU A 70 2.35 6.14 -3.17
N LYS A 71 3.49 6.83 -3.15
CA LYS A 71 4.64 6.48 -4.01
C LYS A 71 5.20 5.11 -3.67
N ALA A 72 5.30 4.77 -2.39
CA ALA A 72 5.76 3.45 -1.95
C ALA A 72 4.79 2.34 -2.36
N ARG A 73 3.48 2.56 -2.20
CA ARG A 73 2.42 1.63 -2.67
C ARG A 73 2.45 1.45 -4.18
N LEU A 74 2.49 2.54 -4.95
CA LEU A 74 2.55 2.50 -6.40
C LEU A 74 3.80 1.76 -6.90
N TRP A 75 4.93 2.00 -6.27
CA TRP A 75 6.16 1.29 -6.58
C TRP A 75 6.04 -0.20 -6.31
N LEU A 76 5.49 -0.59 -5.15
CA LEU A 76 5.28 -1.98 -4.80
C LEU A 76 4.31 -2.70 -5.76
N ASN A 77 3.21 -2.03 -6.14
CA ASN A 77 2.25 -2.60 -7.07
C ASN A 77 2.87 -2.82 -8.45
N ARG A 78 3.75 -1.91 -8.90
CA ARG A 78 4.52 -2.10 -10.14
C ARG A 78 5.47 -3.28 -10.06
N LEU A 79 6.17 -3.47 -8.92
CA LEU A 79 7.01 -4.64 -8.69
C LEU A 79 6.19 -5.94 -8.78
N LYS A 80 5.06 -6.02 -8.08
CA LYS A 80 4.16 -7.17 -8.12
C LYS A 80 3.70 -7.49 -9.56
N SER A 81 3.26 -6.46 -10.30
CA SER A 81 2.84 -6.63 -11.70
C SER A 81 3.98 -7.03 -12.63
N ALA A 82 5.20 -6.55 -12.40
CA ALA A 82 6.38 -6.93 -13.18
C ALA A 82 6.78 -8.39 -12.90
N ALA A 83 6.84 -8.78 -11.63
CA ALA A 83 7.13 -10.15 -11.20
C ALA A 83 6.11 -11.16 -11.77
N TRP A 84 4.82 -10.82 -11.74
CA TRP A 84 3.77 -11.65 -12.32
C TRP A 84 3.92 -11.81 -13.85
N ARG A 85 4.23 -10.72 -14.57
CA ARG A 85 4.47 -10.78 -16.02
C ARG A 85 5.69 -11.61 -16.40
N ASP A 86 6.71 -11.59 -15.55
CA ASP A 86 7.95 -12.34 -15.74
C ASP A 86 7.85 -13.79 -15.24
N GLY A 87 6.74 -14.17 -14.59
CA GLY A 87 6.53 -15.53 -14.06
C GLY A 87 7.47 -15.89 -12.91
N MET A 88 7.90 -14.90 -12.11
CA MET A 88 8.89 -15.10 -11.06
C MET A 88 8.34 -15.84 -9.85
N THR A 89 9.21 -16.64 -9.24
CA THR A 89 9.01 -17.23 -7.92
C THR A 89 9.26 -16.23 -6.81
N GLY A 90 8.74 -16.48 -5.61
CA GLY A 90 8.87 -15.57 -4.47
C GLY A 90 10.33 -15.35 -4.06
N GLU A 91 11.17 -16.37 -4.22
CA GLU A 91 12.61 -16.27 -3.96
C GLU A 91 13.33 -15.37 -4.97
N GLU A 92 12.99 -15.47 -6.26
CA GLU A 92 13.54 -14.61 -7.31
C GLU A 92 13.14 -13.15 -7.09
N VAL A 93 11.88 -12.89 -6.74
CA VAL A 93 11.41 -11.54 -6.42
C VAL A 93 12.11 -10.99 -5.17
N CYS A 94 12.34 -11.81 -4.14
CA CYS A 94 13.10 -11.39 -2.96
C CYS A 94 14.56 -11.03 -3.29
N GLY A 95 15.18 -11.77 -4.20
CA GLY A 95 16.52 -11.46 -4.72
C GLY A 95 16.54 -10.11 -5.43
N GLN A 96 15.66 -9.92 -6.41
CA GLN A 96 15.55 -8.67 -7.17
C GLN A 96 15.16 -7.48 -6.31
N PHE A 97 14.34 -7.70 -5.27
CA PHE A 97 13.93 -6.63 -4.36
C PHE A 97 15.13 -5.91 -3.77
N SER A 98 16.18 -6.64 -3.36
CA SER A 98 17.41 -6.05 -2.83
C SER A 98 18.11 -5.15 -3.85
N ASP A 99 18.16 -5.58 -5.11
CA ASP A 99 18.83 -4.86 -6.19
C ASP A 99 18.07 -3.60 -6.60
N LEU A 100 16.75 -3.63 -6.42
CA LEU A 100 15.86 -2.50 -6.68
C LEU A 100 15.76 -1.51 -5.50
N MET A 101 16.48 -1.74 -4.40
CA MET A 101 16.58 -0.78 -3.30
C MET A 101 17.82 0.10 -3.49
N SER A 102 17.69 1.41 -3.25
CA SER A 102 18.83 2.32 -3.18
C SER A 102 18.73 3.29 -2.01
N GLY A 103 19.79 4.04 -1.74
CA GLY A 103 19.80 5.06 -0.69
C GLY A 103 19.38 4.55 0.70
N PRO A 104 18.56 5.33 1.45
CA PRO A 104 17.99 4.92 2.74
C PRO A 104 17.24 3.59 2.70
N ALA A 105 16.51 3.29 1.62
CA ALA A 105 15.77 2.05 1.52
C ALA A 105 16.69 0.82 1.49
N ARG A 106 17.85 0.92 0.84
CA ARG A 106 18.84 -0.16 0.87
C ARG A 106 19.40 -0.38 2.27
N GLN A 107 19.67 0.69 3.02
CA GLN A 107 20.14 0.58 4.41
C GLN A 107 19.09 -0.03 5.33
N TRP A 108 17.82 0.34 5.15
CA TRP A 108 16.71 -0.32 5.85
C TRP A 108 16.64 -1.81 5.52
N TYR A 109 16.69 -2.19 4.24
CA TYR A 109 16.65 -3.59 3.84
C TYR A 109 17.78 -4.38 4.48
N LEU A 110 19.02 -3.84 4.51
CA LEU A 110 20.17 -4.51 5.10
C LEU A 110 19.99 -4.82 6.59
N GLN A 111 19.21 -4.03 7.33
CA GLN A 111 18.91 -4.26 8.76
C GLN A 111 17.93 -5.42 9.00
N LEU A 112 17.18 -5.85 7.99
CA LEU A 112 16.20 -6.92 8.17
C LEU A 112 16.88 -8.29 8.42
N PRO A 113 16.29 -9.14 9.30
CA PRO A 113 16.76 -10.51 9.49
C PRO A 113 16.74 -11.32 8.19
N LYS A 114 17.69 -12.26 8.03
CA LYS A 114 17.76 -13.13 6.84
C LYS A 114 16.46 -13.92 6.60
N LYS A 115 15.75 -14.31 7.67
CA LYS A 115 14.46 -15.02 7.57
C LYS A 115 13.41 -14.16 6.84
N VAL A 116 13.27 -12.91 7.26
CA VAL A 116 12.36 -11.93 6.63
C VAL A 116 12.71 -11.72 5.17
N LYS A 117 14.00 -11.52 4.86
CA LYS A 117 14.49 -11.26 3.50
C LYS A 117 14.22 -12.40 2.50
N LYS A 118 14.03 -13.64 2.97
CA LYS A 118 13.76 -14.81 2.13
C LYS A 118 12.27 -15.08 1.93
N SER A 119 11.42 -14.47 2.74
CA SER A 119 9.98 -14.65 2.68
C SER A 119 9.36 -13.43 2.02
N TRP A 120 8.80 -13.61 0.81
CA TRP A 120 8.14 -12.53 0.09
C TRP A 120 7.05 -11.86 0.94
N THR A 121 6.22 -12.66 1.60
CA THR A 121 5.11 -12.17 2.44
C THR A 121 5.63 -11.36 3.64
N GLU A 122 6.64 -11.86 4.35
CA GLU A 122 7.21 -11.18 5.54
C GLU A 122 7.98 -9.91 5.14
N LEU A 123 8.68 -9.95 4.01
CA LEU A 123 9.39 -8.80 3.44
C LEU A 123 8.42 -7.68 3.02
N MET A 124 7.31 -8.03 2.37
CA MET A 124 6.29 -7.05 1.97
C MET A 124 5.58 -6.44 3.16
N GLU A 125 5.34 -7.23 4.21
CA GLU A 125 4.75 -6.72 5.44
C GLU A 125 5.67 -5.68 6.09
N GLN A 126 6.97 -5.96 6.21
CA GLN A 126 7.93 -4.99 6.73
C GLN A 126 8.02 -3.73 5.86
N PHE A 127 7.97 -3.88 4.53
CA PHE A 127 7.96 -2.73 3.61
C PHE A 127 6.71 -1.86 3.81
N ARG A 128 5.53 -2.47 3.97
CA ARG A 128 4.26 -1.77 4.25
C ARG A 128 4.29 -1.05 5.59
N VAL A 129 4.92 -1.63 6.61
CA VAL A 129 5.12 -0.98 7.92
C VAL A 129 6.03 0.23 7.79
N GLN A 130 7.17 0.08 7.09
CA GLN A 130 8.18 1.15 6.98
C GLN A 130 7.74 2.30 6.07
N TYR A 131 7.20 1.99 4.89
CA TYR A 131 6.93 2.96 3.83
C TYR A 131 5.45 3.06 3.45
N GLY A 132 4.66 2.02 3.71
CA GLY A 132 3.21 1.99 3.46
C GLY A 132 2.36 2.58 4.60
N GLY A 133 3.01 3.23 5.57
CA GLY A 133 2.37 3.85 6.73
C GLY A 133 1.70 2.87 7.69
N LYS A 134 1.80 1.54 7.50
CA LYS A 134 1.08 0.54 8.32
C LYS A 134 1.50 0.59 9.81
N GLY A 135 2.64 1.20 10.12
CA GLY A 135 3.07 1.50 11.50
C GLY A 135 2.28 2.63 12.19
N VAL A 136 1.43 3.39 11.49
CA VAL A 136 0.60 4.47 12.02
C VAL A 136 -0.87 4.10 11.85
N SER A 137 -1.63 4.08 12.95
CA SER A 137 -3.06 3.77 12.90
C SER A 137 -3.81 4.73 11.97
N MET A 138 -4.87 4.27 11.30
CA MET A 138 -5.64 5.14 10.39
C MET A 138 -6.14 6.41 11.10
N ALA A 139 -6.58 6.27 12.36
CA ALA A 139 -6.98 7.40 13.21
C ALA A 139 -5.82 8.39 13.45
N SER A 140 -4.62 7.89 13.75
CA SER A 140 -3.44 8.74 13.93
C SER A 140 -3.08 9.49 12.64
N ARG A 141 -3.21 8.86 11.47
CA ARG A 141 -3.01 9.54 10.17
C ARG A 141 -4.03 10.66 9.92
N TYR A 142 -5.28 10.45 10.33
CA TYR A 142 -6.32 11.49 10.24
C TYR A 142 -5.99 12.69 11.15
N TYR A 143 -5.69 12.44 12.43
CA TYR A 143 -5.44 13.52 13.39
C TYR A 143 -4.11 14.26 13.18
N HIS A 144 -3.12 13.64 12.54
CA HIS A 144 -1.85 14.28 12.20
C HIS A 144 -1.78 14.83 10.76
N ALA A 145 -2.82 14.68 9.95
CA ALA A 145 -2.83 15.23 8.61
C ALA A 145 -2.78 16.76 8.68
N THR A 146 -1.79 17.38 8.05
CA THR A 146 -1.71 18.85 7.84
C THR A 146 -1.66 19.17 6.36
N GLN A 147 -2.06 20.38 5.98
CA GLN A 147 -1.93 20.86 4.61
C GLN A 147 -0.46 20.86 4.18
N ARG A 148 -0.16 20.33 2.99
CA ARG A 148 1.19 20.39 2.43
C ARG A 148 1.45 21.76 1.77
N PRO A 149 2.68 22.27 1.76
CA PRO A 149 2.99 23.60 1.19
C PRO A 149 2.63 23.76 -0.30
N ASP A 150 2.63 22.65 -1.04
CA ASP A 150 2.34 22.58 -2.47
C ASP A 150 0.87 22.19 -2.77
N GLU A 151 0.05 21.95 -1.74
CA GLU A 151 -1.31 21.44 -1.87
C GLU A 151 -2.34 22.55 -1.68
N THR A 152 -3.33 22.63 -2.57
CA THR A 152 -4.43 23.59 -2.41
C THR A 152 -5.31 23.20 -1.22
N PRO A 153 -6.01 24.15 -0.57
CA PRO A 153 -6.95 23.82 0.51
C PRO A 153 -8.01 22.77 0.12
N LEU A 154 -8.42 22.75 -1.15
CA LEU A 154 -9.40 21.79 -1.66
C LEU A 154 -8.80 20.39 -1.80
N ASP A 155 -7.60 20.29 -2.37
CA ASP A 155 -6.87 19.01 -2.47
C ASP A 155 -6.62 18.43 -1.07
N TYR A 156 -6.26 19.30 -0.11
CA TYR A 156 -6.11 18.90 1.28
C TYR A 156 -7.40 18.37 1.89
N LEU A 157 -8.54 19.05 1.67
CA LEU A 157 -9.85 18.58 2.14
C LEU A 157 -10.17 17.18 1.58
N TYR A 158 -9.92 16.93 0.30
CA TYR A 158 -10.15 15.62 -0.30
C TYR A 158 -9.25 14.54 0.30
N ARG A 159 -7.97 14.84 0.51
CA ARG A 159 -7.05 13.93 1.18
C ARG A 159 -7.47 13.63 2.63
N LEU A 160 -7.93 14.65 3.36
CA LEU A 160 -8.41 14.52 4.73
C LEU A 160 -9.71 13.70 4.81
N ASN A 161 -10.62 13.87 3.85
CA ASN A 161 -11.86 13.06 3.73
C ASN A 161 -11.55 11.58 3.51
N VAL A 162 -10.56 11.26 2.67
CA VAL A 162 -10.10 9.88 2.46
C VAL A 162 -9.50 9.30 3.74
N ALA A 163 -8.67 10.08 4.44
CA ALA A 163 -8.13 9.66 5.74
C ALA A 163 -9.24 9.43 6.78
N GLY A 164 -10.23 10.32 6.83
CA GLY A 164 -11.40 10.21 7.71
C GLY A 164 -12.20 8.95 7.41
N LEU A 165 -12.46 8.65 6.14
CA LEU A 165 -13.14 7.42 5.72
C LEU A 165 -12.38 6.17 6.18
N ARG A 166 -11.07 6.12 5.94
CA ARG A 166 -10.21 4.99 6.34
C ARG A 166 -10.11 4.84 7.87
N ALA A 167 -10.20 5.95 8.59
CA ALA A 167 -10.21 5.98 10.05
C ALA A 167 -11.61 5.76 10.65
N ASN A 168 -12.63 5.51 9.82
CA ASN A 168 -14.02 5.38 10.22
C ASN A 168 -14.54 6.62 11.01
N ILE A 169 -14.07 7.81 10.62
CA ILE A 169 -14.55 9.09 11.14
C ILE A 169 -15.84 9.46 10.41
N PRO A 170 -16.96 9.68 11.14
CA PRO A 170 -18.26 9.89 10.53
C PRO A 170 -18.47 11.34 10.04
N TYR A 171 -17.59 11.82 9.16
CA TYR A 171 -17.62 13.21 8.68
C TYR A 171 -18.76 13.52 7.70
N ALA A 172 -19.31 12.53 7.00
CA ALA A 172 -20.40 12.72 6.03
C ALA A 172 -21.78 12.33 6.58
N ASN A 173 -21.83 11.25 7.37
CA ASN A 173 -23.07 10.63 7.85
C ASN A 173 -23.22 10.66 9.39
N GLY A 174 -22.30 11.32 10.10
CA GLY A 174 -22.36 11.47 11.55
C GLY A 174 -23.36 12.52 12.01
N THR A 175 -23.39 12.68 13.31
CA THR A 175 -24.07 13.76 14.02
C THR A 175 -23.54 15.13 13.58
N THR A 176 -24.32 16.19 13.84
CA THR A 176 -23.87 17.57 13.60
C THR A 176 -22.58 17.89 14.33
N GLU A 177 -22.36 17.27 15.50
CA GLU A 177 -21.13 17.40 16.28
C GLU A 177 -19.92 16.84 15.55
N GLU A 178 -19.98 15.58 15.12
CA GLU A 178 -18.88 14.89 14.44
C GLU A 178 -18.52 15.56 13.09
N LYS A 179 -19.55 16.05 12.38
CA LYS A 179 -19.36 16.85 11.17
C LYS A 179 -18.62 18.15 11.46
N ARG A 180 -18.99 18.82 12.56
CA ARG A 180 -18.35 20.07 12.97
C ARG A 180 -16.91 19.83 13.41
N GLU A 181 -16.65 18.79 14.20
CA GLU A 181 -15.29 18.41 14.63
C GLU A 181 -14.38 18.15 13.43
N HIS A 182 -14.88 17.49 12.38
CA HIS A 182 -14.12 17.28 11.15
C HIS A 182 -13.77 18.59 10.43
N VAL A 183 -14.75 19.50 10.31
CA VAL A 183 -14.53 20.82 9.70
C VAL A 183 -13.59 21.67 10.54
N GLU A 184 -13.71 21.64 11.87
CA GLU A 184 -12.80 22.31 12.79
C GLU A 184 -11.37 21.76 12.67
N HIS A 185 -11.23 20.44 12.54
CA HIS A 185 -9.95 19.80 12.32
C HIS A 185 -9.32 20.26 11.01
N PHE A 186 -10.08 20.26 9.91
CA PHE A 186 -9.64 20.82 8.63
C PHE A 186 -9.17 22.27 8.76
N ILE A 187 -9.95 23.14 9.38
CA ILE A 187 -9.58 24.57 9.56
C ILE A 187 -8.31 24.71 10.38
N ARG A 188 -8.15 23.94 11.47
CA ARG A 188 -6.98 24.01 12.36
C ARG A 188 -5.66 23.64 11.66
N THR A 189 -5.76 22.73 10.68
CA THR A 189 -4.63 22.09 10.01
C THR A 189 -4.34 22.68 8.62
N LEU A 190 -5.16 23.63 8.17
CA LEU A 190 -4.86 24.52 7.05
C LEU A 190 -3.72 25.47 7.44
N ASN A 191 -2.60 25.39 6.70
CA ASN A 191 -1.45 26.30 6.76
C ASN A 191 -0.99 26.78 8.15
N SER A 192 -1.04 25.93 9.18
CA SER A 192 -0.52 26.20 10.53
C SER A 192 1.02 26.30 10.61
N GLN A 193 1.68 26.79 9.55
CA GLN A 193 3.12 27.04 9.50
C GLN A 193 3.49 28.46 9.03
N GLU A 194 2.61 29.44 9.22
CA GLU A 194 2.97 30.87 9.12
C GLU A 194 3.38 31.50 10.46
N ALA A 195 3.47 30.72 11.56
CA ALA A 195 3.79 31.24 12.90
C ALA A 195 5.25 31.07 13.36
N ASP A 196 6.09 30.29 12.68
CA ASP A 196 7.45 29.96 13.17
C ASP A 196 8.61 30.72 12.50
N LEU A 197 8.34 31.76 11.70
CA LEU A 197 9.38 32.62 11.09
C LEU A 197 9.33 34.09 11.53
N ALA A 198 8.65 34.40 12.63
CA ALA A 198 8.64 35.73 13.24
C ALA A 198 8.79 35.65 14.77
N SER A 199 9.97 35.24 15.26
CA SER A 199 10.50 35.61 16.57
C SER A 199 12.02 35.52 16.60
#